data_AF-A0AAP2RGL9-F1
#
_entry.id   AF-A0AAP2RGL9-F1
#
_cell.length_a   1.000
_cell.length_b   1.000
_cell.length_c   1.000
_cell.angle_alpha   90.00
_cell.angle_beta   90.00
_cell.angle_gamma   90.00
#
_symmetry.space_group_name_H-M   'P 1'
#
loop_
_entity.id
_entity.type
_entity.pdbx_description
1 polymer ?
#
loop_
_entity_poly.entity_id
_entity_poly.type
_entity_poly.pdbx_seq_one_letter_code
_entity_poly.pdbx_strand_id
1 'polypeptide(L)'
;MPSWIYDDDYRDGIRVKKKYLEKFDGIKLEDAISGEILCSEQGDCFIIKNLYDFKPFRIDKELARKRILSNLQLLRGIGFENEGKLKAGGYCSIEDLLHHSKWKEQAKRFIEMLDSGDALVIQEEMCHWLPRSHPLNLYVSAFTGKDCIKAFDIETMGLFSRPIILFGAACIEGDQLCIVQYLARNIEEEPAALSSFCSLIGSDPLLSYNGRSFDVPYINQRRWYYDIGDDIRNTHFDMLPFARRAFKGTLPDTCLKTVEKYLFGHERMDDVPGALVPEFYEEYLKTGNPGPLVPIIEHNKQDLLMLMKIFSSFCEDECKDERC
;
A
#
# COMPACT_ATOMS: atom_id res chain seq x y z
N MET A 1 10.93 -12.63 -18.42
CA MET A 1 10.09 -11.69 -19.21
C MET A 1 10.72 -11.53 -20.58
N PRO A 2 9.95 -11.49 -21.68
CA PRO A 2 10.49 -11.27 -23.03
C PRO A 2 11.11 -9.86 -23.15
N SER A 3 12.28 -9.75 -23.78
CA SER A 3 13.01 -8.47 -23.95
C SER A 3 12.27 -7.41 -24.76
N TRP A 4 11.26 -7.81 -25.54
CA TRP A 4 10.49 -6.93 -26.43
C TRP A 4 9.51 -6.01 -25.70
N ILE A 5 9.00 -6.43 -24.52
CA ILE A 5 8.06 -5.62 -23.71
C ILE A 5 8.75 -4.35 -23.19
N TYR A 6 10.03 -4.46 -22.79
CA TYR A 6 10.82 -3.30 -22.39
C TYR A 6 11.07 -2.33 -23.54
N ASP A 7 11.10 -2.80 -24.78
CA ASP A 7 11.42 -1.95 -25.93
C ASP A 7 10.23 -1.05 -26.31
N ASP A 8 9.00 -1.55 -26.20
CA ASP A 8 7.79 -0.75 -26.43
C ASP A 8 7.50 0.21 -25.25
N ASP A 9 7.60 -0.26 -23.99
CA ASP A 9 7.43 0.60 -22.81
C ASP A 9 8.47 1.72 -22.78
N TYR A 10 9.72 1.41 -23.15
CA TYR A 10 10.78 2.41 -23.24
C TYR A 10 10.47 3.47 -24.30
N ARG A 11 10.08 3.06 -25.52
CA ARG A 11 9.72 3.98 -26.60
C ARG A 11 8.56 4.89 -26.23
N ASP A 12 7.55 4.32 -25.57
CA ASP A 12 6.41 5.09 -25.08
C ASP A 12 6.81 6.08 -23.99
N GLY A 13 7.67 5.67 -23.05
CA GLY A 13 8.26 6.59 -22.08
C GLY A 13 9.04 7.73 -22.71
N ILE A 14 9.89 7.47 -23.71
CA ILE A 14 10.63 8.52 -24.42
C ILE A 14 9.67 9.47 -25.17
N ARG A 15 8.61 8.95 -25.78
CA ARG A 15 7.55 9.75 -26.42
C ARG A 15 6.88 10.67 -25.40
N VAL A 16 6.51 10.15 -24.23
CA VAL A 16 5.92 10.92 -23.13
C VAL A 16 6.89 12.01 -22.68
N LYS A 17 8.16 11.66 -22.43
CA LYS A 17 9.18 12.63 -22.01
C LYS A 17 9.28 13.81 -22.98
N LYS A 18 9.40 13.52 -24.29
CA LYS A 18 9.48 14.53 -25.34
C LYS A 18 8.24 15.43 -25.36
N LYS A 19 7.04 14.84 -25.32
CA LYS A 19 5.76 15.55 -25.29
C LYS A 19 5.70 16.55 -24.13
N TYR A 20 6.10 16.14 -22.94
CA TYR A 20 6.03 16.98 -21.75
C TYR A 20 7.15 18.03 -21.71
N LEU A 21 8.34 17.75 -22.23
CA LEU A 21 9.40 18.76 -22.40
C LEU A 21 8.92 19.90 -23.31
N GLU A 22 8.34 19.57 -24.47
CA GLU A 22 7.83 20.58 -25.42
C GLU A 22 6.65 21.36 -24.83
N LYS A 23 5.74 20.69 -24.12
CA LYS A 23 4.55 21.31 -23.53
C LYS A 23 4.88 22.29 -22.40
N PHE A 24 5.94 22.02 -21.62
CA PHE A 24 6.32 22.80 -20.45
C PHE A 24 7.58 23.64 -20.67
N ASP A 25 8.00 23.82 -21.92
CA ASP A 25 9.14 24.68 -22.25
C ASP A 25 8.91 26.13 -21.78
N GLY A 26 9.87 26.66 -21.02
CA GLY A 26 9.79 27.99 -20.40
C GLY A 26 8.76 28.15 -19.28
N ILE A 27 8.05 27.09 -18.88
CA ILE A 27 7.08 27.13 -17.76
C ILE A 27 7.82 26.89 -16.44
N LYS A 28 7.50 27.67 -15.40
CA LYS A 28 8.04 27.45 -14.05
C LYS A 28 7.34 26.29 -13.36
N LEU A 29 8.05 25.65 -12.42
CA LEU A 29 7.50 24.53 -11.64
C LEU A 29 6.16 24.88 -10.96
N GLU A 30 6.08 26.06 -10.34
CA GLU A 30 4.92 26.59 -9.62
C GLU A 30 3.68 26.74 -10.53
N ASP A 31 3.90 27.07 -11.81
CA ASP A 31 2.85 27.22 -12.80
C ASP A 31 2.46 25.88 -13.45
N ALA A 32 3.40 24.92 -13.48
CA ALA A 32 3.20 23.61 -14.06
C ALA A 32 2.48 22.63 -13.11
N ILE A 33 2.74 22.75 -11.80
CA ILE A 33 2.32 21.79 -10.78
C ILE A 33 1.73 22.56 -9.61
N SER A 34 0.44 22.34 -9.35
CA SER A 34 -0.26 22.96 -8.23
C SER A 34 0.19 22.37 -6.90
N GLY A 35 1.15 23.02 -6.25
CA GLY A 35 1.65 22.65 -4.94
C GLY A 35 2.17 23.86 -4.17
N GLU A 36 2.62 23.62 -2.93
CA GLU A 36 3.14 24.64 -2.03
C GLU A 36 4.50 24.22 -1.47
N ILE A 37 5.29 25.17 -0.95
CA ILE A 37 6.53 24.86 -0.26
C ILE A 37 6.19 24.54 1.20
N LEU A 38 6.60 23.37 1.66
CA LEU A 38 6.52 22.97 3.06
C LEU A 38 7.89 23.14 3.72
N CYS A 39 7.98 24.10 4.62
CA CYS A 39 9.18 24.32 5.44
C CYS A 39 9.14 23.43 6.69
N SER A 40 10.26 22.76 6.99
CA SER A 40 10.43 21.91 8.18
C SER A 40 11.81 22.14 8.81
N GLU A 41 12.06 21.54 9.97
CA GLU A 41 13.39 21.57 10.61
C GLU A 41 14.46 20.89 9.74
N GLN A 42 14.06 19.95 8.88
CA GLN A 42 14.94 19.21 7.97
C GLN A 42 15.14 19.91 6.61
N GLY A 43 14.61 21.13 6.45
CA GLY A 43 14.64 21.90 5.21
C GLY A 43 13.27 22.01 4.55
N ASP A 44 13.28 22.39 3.27
CA ASP A 44 12.07 22.60 2.49
C ASP A 44 11.81 21.41 1.56
N CYS A 45 10.53 21.13 1.28
CA CYS A 45 10.14 20.25 0.18
C CYS A 45 8.89 20.81 -0.51
N PHE A 46 8.55 20.28 -1.69
CA PHE A 46 7.34 20.68 -2.40
C PHE A 46 6.21 19.69 -2.11
N ILE A 47 5.07 20.19 -1.64
CA ILE A 47 3.91 19.37 -1.30
C ILE A 47 2.78 19.60 -2.28
N ILE A 48 2.20 18.50 -2.78
CA ILE A 48 1.09 18.48 -3.72
C ILE A 48 -0.07 17.78 -3.03
N LYS A 49 -1.27 18.36 -3.10
CA LYS A 49 -2.48 17.81 -2.48
C LYS A 49 -3.59 17.69 -3.52
N ASN A 50 -4.21 16.52 -3.57
CA ASN A 50 -5.38 16.28 -4.41
C ASN A 50 -6.49 15.62 -3.58
N LEU A 51 -7.72 16.08 -3.79
CA LEU A 51 -8.91 15.54 -3.13
C LEU A 51 -9.77 14.83 -4.16
N TYR A 52 -10.26 13.65 -3.80
CA TYR A 52 -11.13 12.83 -4.62
C TYR A 52 -12.33 12.36 -3.79
N ASP A 53 -13.51 12.30 -4.42
CA ASP A 53 -14.63 11.58 -3.84
C ASP A 53 -14.29 10.09 -3.81
N PHE A 54 -14.31 9.49 -2.63
CA PHE A 54 -13.96 8.09 -2.46
C PHE A 54 -14.69 7.50 -1.26
N LYS A 55 -15.53 6.50 -1.53
CA LYS A 55 -16.25 5.76 -0.48
C LYS A 55 -15.57 4.41 -0.27
N PRO A 56 -14.69 4.27 0.74
CA PRO A 56 -14.04 3.00 1.00
C PRO A 56 -15.06 1.96 1.46
N PHE A 57 -14.96 0.74 0.94
CA PHE A 57 -15.64 -0.39 1.54
C PHE A 57 -14.99 -0.70 2.89
N ARG A 58 -15.82 -0.78 3.93
CA ARG A 58 -15.38 -1.07 5.30
C ARG A 58 -15.97 -2.39 5.76
N ILE A 59 -15.11 -3.28 6.21
CA ILE A 59 -15.53 -4.55 6.80
C ILE A 59 -16.14 -4.25 8.17
N ASP A 60 -17.33 -4.79 8.42
CA ASP A 60 -17.97 -4.70 9.74
C ASP A 60 -17.16 -5.46 10.80
N LYS A 61 -17.01 -4.85 11.99
CA LYS A 61 -16.16 -5.40 13.05
C LYS A 61 -16.70 -6.72 13.61
N GLU A 62 -18.01 -6.87 13.75
CA GLU A 62 -18.62 -8.12 14.23
C GLU A 62 -18.48 -9.23 13.18
N LEU A 63 -18.68 -8.90 11.91
CA LEU A 63 -18.41 -9.82 10.81
C LEU A 63 -16.94 -10.27 10.79
N ALA A 64 -16.00 -9.33 10.94
CA ALA A 64 -14.59 -9.64 10.99
C ALA A 64 -14.21 -10.55 12.15
N ARG A 65 -14.69 -10.22 13.35
CA ARG A 65 -14.50 -11.04 14.55
C ARG A 65 -15.02 -12.46 14.32
N LYS A 66 -16.25 -12.61 13.82
CA LYS A 66 -16.86 -13.91 13.51
C LYS A 66 -16.03 -14.70 12.51
N ARG A 67 -15.59 -14.08 11.41
CA ARG A 67 -14.80 -14.74 10.36
C ARG A 67 -13.45 -15.21 10.87
N ILE A 68 -12.74 -14.38 11.63
CA ILE A 68 -11.46 -14.75 12.25
C ILE A 68 -11.66 -15.93 13.21
N LEU A 69 -12.63 -15.86 14.12
CA LEU A 69 -12.88 -16.91 15.11
C LEU A 69 -13.37 -18.24 14.51
N SER A 70 -13.88 -18.25 13.28
CA SER A 70 -14.31 -19.48 12.59
C SER A 70 -13.15 -20.36 12.07
N ASN A 71 -11.92 -19.84 12.07
CA ASN A 71 -10.74 -20.57 11.62
C ASN A 71 -9.96 -21.12 12.83
N LEU A 72 -10.10 -22.42 13.08
CA LEU A 72 -9.50 -23.04 14.26
C LEU A 72 -7.99 -23.22 14.12
N GLN A 73 -7.43 -23.12 12.90
CA GLN A 73 -6.00 -23.26 12.65
C GLN A 73 -5.17 -22.12 13.24
N LEU A 74 -5.83 -21.06 13.72
CA LEU A 74 -5.23 -19.98 14.51
C LEU A 74 -4.82 -20.42 15.92
N LEU A 75 -5.14 -21.66 16.33
CA LEU A 75 -4.68 -22.22 17.59
C LEU A 75 -3.62 -23.31 17.38
N ARG A 76 -2.54 -23.22 18.15
CA ARG A 76 -1.44 -24.19 18.12
C ARG A 76 -1.93 -25.64 18.19
N GLY A 77 -1.48 -26.45 17.24
CA GLY A 77 -1.76 -27.89 17.18
C GLY A 77 -3.09 -28.24 16.51
N ILE A 78 -3.83 -27.26 16.00
CA ILE A 78 -4.95 -27.47 15.09
C ILE A 78 -4.45 -27.23 13.66
N GLY A 79 -4.16 -28.30 12.93
CA GLY A 79 -3.95 -28.24 11.48
C GLY A 79 -5.24 -28.59 10.73
N PHE A 80 -5.19 -28.57 9.40
CA PHE A 80 -6.32 -28.84 8.50
C PHE A 80 -7.15 -30.08 8.90
N GLU A 81 -6.51 -31.22 9.17
CA GLU A 81 -7.22 -32.46 9.56
C GLU A 81 -7.92 -32.36 10.92
N ASN A 82 -7.27 -31.73 11.91
CA ASN A 82 -7.83 -31.58 13.25
C ASN A 82 -8.98 -30.58 13.26
N GLU A 83 -8.87 -29.50 12.48
CA GLU A 83 -9.96 -28.55 12.29
C GLU A 83 -11.19 -29.27 11.70
N GLY A 84 -11.02 -30.10 10.67
CA GLY A 84 -12.12 -30.88 10.09
C GLY A 84 -12.81 -31.80 11.11
N LYS A 85 -12.04 -32.49 11.97
CA LYS A 85 -12.58 -33.34 13.05
C LYS A 85 -13.32 -32.53 14.12
N LEU A 86 -12.78 -31.38 14.52
CA LEU A 86 -13.39 -30.50 15.49
C LEU A 86 -14.71 -29.93 14.98
N LYS A 87 -14.74 -29.45 13.73
CA LYS A 87 -15.95 -28.96 13.07
C LYS A 87 -17.02 -30.05 12.94
N ALA A 88 -16.63 -31.27 12.55
CA ALA A 88 -17.55 -32.41 12.53
C ALA A 88 -18.10 -32.79 13.93
N GLY A 89 -17.33 -32.50 14.99
CA GLY A 89 -17.75 -32.66 16.38
C GLY A 89 -18.57 -31.50 16.96
N GLY A 90 -18.89 -30.47 16.16
CA GLY A 90 -19.70 -29.32 16.57
C GLY A 90 -18.91 -28.11 17.05
N TYR A 91 -17.57 -28.14 17.00
CA TYR A 91 -16.73 -26.98 17.31
C TYR A 91 -16.49 -26.18 16.02
N CYS A 92 -17.34 -25.19 15.75
CA CYS A 92 -17.30 -24.41 14.51
C CYS A 92 -16.49 -23.12 14.64
N SER A 93 -16.17 -22.71 15.86
CA SER A 93 -15.44 -21.51 16.21
C SER A 93 -14.47 -21.72 17.37
N ILE A 94 -13.52 -20.80 17.52
CA ILE A 94 -12.61 -20.75 18.67
C ILE A 94 -13.40 -20.58 19.98
N GLU A 95 -14.55 -19.91 19.95
CA GLU A 95 -15.41 -19.75 21.13
C GLU A 95 -15.98 -21.09 21.63
N ASP A 96 -16.30 -22.01 20.71
CA ASP A 96 -16.78 -23.35 21.08
C ASP A 96 -15.70 -24.15 21.85
N LEU A 97 -14.42 -23.78 21.71
CA LEU A 97 -13.31 -24.42 22.38
C LEU A 97 -13.07 -23.93 23.82
N LEU A 98 -13.83 -22.94 24.31
CA LEU A 98 -13.69 -22.39 25.67
C LEU A 98 -13.89 -23.44 26.78
N HIS A 99 -14.64 -24.51 26.49
CA HIS A 99 -14.86 -25.63 27.41
C HIS A 99 -14.14 -26.92 26.98
N HIS A 100 -13.34 -26.86 25.90
CA HIS A 100 -12.65 -28.04 25.39
C HIS A 100 -11.46 -28.41 26.29
N SER A 101 -11.32 -29.70 26.60
CA SER A 101 -10.29 -30.23 27.52
C SER A 101 -8.85 -29.82 27.16
N LYS A 102 -8.54 -29.79 25.87
CA LYS A 102 -7.21 -29.49 25.33
C LYS A 102 -6.94 -28.01 24.99
N TRP A 103 -7.90 -27.31 24.37
CA TRP A 103 -7.66 -26.00 23.73
C TRP A 103 -8.24 -24.79 24.48
N LYS A 104 -8.94 -24.99 25.61
CA LYS A 104 -9.61 -23.92 26.37
C LYS A 104 -8.73 -22.70 26.68
N GLU A 105 -7.49 -22.92 27.14
CA GLU A 105 -6.61 -21.82 27.57
C GLU A 105 -6.09 -21.02 26.36
N GLN A 106 -5.89 -21.70 25.22
CA GLN A 106 -5.44 -21.06 23.98
C GLN A 106 -6.59 -20.28 23.34
N ALA A 107 -7.79 -20.87 23.32
CA ALA A 107 -9.00 -20.21 22.85
C ALA A 107 -9.27 -18.92 23.64
N LYS A 108 -9.23 -19.00 24.98
CA LYS A 108 -9.42 -17.84 25.85
C LYS A 108 -8.41 -16.72 25.55
N ARG A 109 -7.11 -17.06 25.47
CA ARG A 109 -6.05 -16.08 25.15
C ARG A 109 -6.24 -15.43 23.78
N PHE A 110 -6.59 -16.23 22.77
CA PHE A 110 -6.80 -15.72 21.41
C PHE A 110 -8.01 -14.76 21.36
N ILE A 111 -9.11 -15.10 22.03
CA ILE A 111 -10.29 -14.24 22.12
C ILE A 111 -9.96 -12.94 22.87
N GLU A 112 -9.28 -13.01 24.02
CA GLU A 112 -8.86 -11.82 24.77
C GLU A 112 -7.95 -10.90 23.93
N MET A 113 -7.04 -11.49 23.14
CA MET A 113 -6.18 -10.75 22.21
C MET A 113 -7.00 -10.09 21.10
N LEU A 114 -7.92 -10.81 20.46
CA LEU A 114 -8.77 -10.28 19.40
C LEU A 114 -9.68 -9.15 19.91
N ASP A 115 -10.25 -9.32 21.10
CA ASP A 115 -11.14 -8.36 21.74
C ASP A 115 -10.40 -7.10 22.24
N SER A 116 -9.06 -7.15 22.38
CA SER A 116 -8.23 -5.96 22.64
C SER A 116 -8.35 -4.90 21.53
N GLY A 117 -8.62 -5.35 20.30
CA GLY A 117 -8.74 -4.48 19.14
C GLY A 117 -7.43 -3.90 18.61
N ASP A 118 -6.28 -4.36 19.11
CA ASP A 118 -4.97 -3.94 18.57
C ASP A 118 -4.70 -4.64 17.24
N ALA A 119 -4.91 -3.91 16.14
CA ALA A 119 -4.77 -4.44 14.79
C ALA A 119 -3.36 -4.98 14.48
N LEU A 120 -2.32 -4.42 15.10
CA LEU A 120 -0.95 -4.87 14.87
C LEU A 120 -0.74 -6.23 15.52
N VAL A 121 -1.10 -6.36 16.79
CA VAL A 121 -0.99 -7.61 17.55
C VAL A 121 -1.85 -8.71 16.89
N ILE A 122 -3.06 -8.37 16.47
CA ILE A 122 -3.94 -9.30 15.74
C ILE A 122 -3.28 -9.75 14.43
N GLN A 123 -2.76 -8.82 13.62
CA GLN A 123 -2.11 -9.16 12.35
C GLN A 123 -0.87 -10.03 12.55
N GLU A 124 -0.05 -9.76 13.56
CA GLU A 124 1.14 -10.55 13.88
C GLU A 124 0.79 -11.98 14.30
N GLU A 125 -0.19 -12.14 15.20
CA GLU A 125 -0.65 -13.46 15.63
C GLU A 125 -1.25 -14.24 14.44
N MET A 126 -2.06 -13.59 13.60
CA MET A 126 -2.62 -14.23 12.41
C MET A 126 -1.54 -14.65 11.41
N CYS A 127 -0.53 -13.81 11.18
CA CYS A 127 0.59 -14.10 10.29
C CYS A 127 1.54 -15.17 10.85
N HIS A 128 1.48 -15.49 12.14
CA HIS A 128 2.21 -16.60 12.72
C HIS A 128 1.64 -17.96 12.25
N TRP A 129 0.32 -18.04 12.08
CA TRP A 129 -0.39 -19.28 11.74
C TRP A 129 -0.74 -19.39 10.26
N LEU A 130 -1.05 -18.26 9.61
CA LEU A 130 -1.54 -18.20 8.24
C LEU A 130 -0.56 -17.43 7.34
N PRO A 131 -0.49 -17.76 6.05
CA PRO A 131 0.25 -16.93 5.10
C PRO A 131 -0.26 -15.49 5.11
N ARG A 132 0.63 -14.52 4.87
CA ARG A 132 0.24 -13.09 4.83
C ARG A 132 -0.83 -12.78 3.77
N SER A 133 -0.88 -13.56 2.69
CA SER A 133 -1.91 -13.47 1.64
C SER A 133 -3.21 -14.19 1.98
N HIS A 134 -3.32 -14.79 3.16
CA HIS A 134 -4.55 -15.45 3.59
C HIS A 134 -5.66 -14.40 3.74
N PRO A 135 -6.86 -14.61 3.16
CA PRO A 135 -7.90 -13.57 3.13
C PRO A 135 -8.33 -13.04 4.50
N LEU A 136 -8.28 -13.88 5.54
CA LEU A 136 -8.54 -13.45 6.91
C LEU A 136 -7.70 -12.23 7.33
N ASN A 137 -6.49 -12.03 6.79
CA ASN A 137 -5.70 -10.84 7.10
C ASN A 137 -6.40 -9.54 6.67
N LEU A 138 -7.25 -9.55 5.64
CA LEU A 138 -8.03 -8.36 5.25
C LEU A 138 -9.05 -7.96 6.32
N TYR A 139 -9.61 -8.93 7.05
CA TYR A 139 -10.56 -8.66 8.14
C TYR A 139 -9.91 -7.93 9.33
N VAL A 140 -8.58 -7.94 9.44
CA VAL A 140 -7.86 -7.12 10.43
C VAL A 140 -8.07 -5.62 10.20
N SER A 141 -8.42 -5.20 8.97
CA SER A 141 -8.78 -3.82 8.67
C SER A 141 -9.99 -3.31 9.46
N ALA A 142 -10.86 -4.20 9.94
CA ALA A 142 -12.00 -3.80 10.78
C ALA A 142 -11.57 -3.34 12.20
N PHE A 143 -10.33 -3.60 12.59
CA PHE A 143 -9.77 -3.26 13.90
C PHE A 143 -8.85 -2.03 13.85
N THR A 144 -8.59 -1.46 12.66
CA THR A 144 -7.66 -0.33 12.49
C THR A 144 -8.25 1.03 12.88
N GLY A 145 -9.56 1.11 13.11
CA GLY A 145 -10.27 2.39 13.20
C GLY A 145 -10.78 2.86 11.83
N LYS A 146 -11.81 3.71 11.85
CA LYS A 146 -12.68 3.97 10.69
C LYS A 146 -11.99 4.77 9.56
N ASP A 147 -10.93 5.52 9.82
CA ASP A 147 -10.31 6.43 8.84
C ASP A 147 -8.77 6.35 8.85
N CYS A 148 -8.21 5.24 9.34
CA CYS A 148 -6.79 5.15 9.71
C CYS A 148 -5.91 4.45 8.67
N ILE A 149 -6.45 3.86 7.60
CA ILE A 149 -5.60 3.18 6.61
C ILE A 149 -5.04 4.21 5.64
N LYS A 150 -3.70 4.29 5.57
CA LYS A 150 -2.96 5.17 4.67
C LYS A 150 -2.28 4.35 3.60
N ALA A 151 -2.68 4.55 2.34
CA ALA A 151 -1.90 4.02 1.22
C ALA A 151 -0.62 4.83 1.05
N PHE A 152 0.46 4.19 0.61
CA PHE A 152 1.67 4.90 0.25
C PHE A 152 2.42 4.21 -0.90
N ASP A 153 3.23 5.01 -1.59
CA ASP A 153 4.08 4.61 -2.71
C ASP A 153 5.25 5.61 -2.84
N ILE A 154 6.43 5.15 -3.28
CA ILE A 154 7.61 6.01 -3.46
C ILE A 154 8.18 5.94 -4.87
N GLU A 155 8.77 7.05 -5.30
CA GLU A 155 9.56 7.10 -6.53
C GLU A 155 11.03 7.36 -6.22
N THR A 156 11.92 6.56 -6.81
CA THR A 156 13.35 6.58 -6.50
C THR A 156 14.22 6.88 -7.71
N MET A 157 15.42 7.38 -7.47
CA MET A 157 16.48 7.55 -8.48
C MET A 157 17.19 6.23 -8.84
N GLY A 158 16.46 5.12 -8.81
CA GLY A 158 16.96 3.76 -9.06
C GLY A 158 16.97 2.88 -7.82
N LEU A 159 17.65 1.74 -7.91
CA LEU A 159 17.69 0.75 -6.85
C LEU A 159 18.84 1.02 -5.87
N PHE A 160 18.58 0.73 -4.58
CA PHE A 160 19.52 0.71 -3.46
C PHE A 160 20.26 2.01 -3.17
N SER A 161 20.04 2.59 -1.98
CA SER A 161 20.79 3.75 -1.46
C SER A 161 20.77 5.01 -2.34
N ARG A 162 19.92 5.08 -3.35
CA ARG A 162 19.64 6.28 -4.14
C ARG A 162 18.57 7.12 -3.46
N PRO A 163 18.57 8.45 -3.64
CA PRO A 163 17.52 9.31 -3.12
C PRO A 163 16.12 8.87 -3.55
N ILE A 164 15.16 8.98 -2.64
CA ILE A 164 13.74 8.98 -2.93
C ILE A 164 13.37 10.42 -3.34
N ILE A 165 12.72 10.58 -4.50
CA ILE A 165 12.37 11.88 -5.06
C ILE A 165 10.91 12.25 -4.83
N LEU A 166 10.05 11.26 -4.62
CA LEU A 166 8.63 11.47 -4.36
C LEU A 166 8.17 10.47 -3.31
N PHE A 167 7.51 10.99 -2.27
CA PHE A 167 6.79 10.18 -1.30
C PHE A 167 5.31 10.49 -1.44
N GLY A 168 4.53 9.50 -1.87
CA GLY A 168 3.09 9.62 -2.00
C GLY A 168 2.37 8.94 -0.85
N ALA A 169 1.32 9.57 -0.32
CA ALA A 169 0.40 8.98 0.64
C ALA A 169 -1.05 9.30 0.28
N ALA A 170 -1.96 8.35 0.49
CA ALA A 170 -3.40 8.57 0.37
C ALA A 170 -4.08 8.31 1.71
N CYS A 171 -4.79 9.32 2.21
CA CYS A 171 -5.49 9.32 3.49
C CYS A 171 -6.99 9.41 3.25
N ILE A 172 -7.79 8.63 3.97
CA ILE A 172 -9.25 8.78 3.96
C ILE A 172 -9.64 9.80 5.04
N GLU A 173 -10.41 10.81 4.65
CA GLU A 173 -11.02 11.78 5.55
C GLU A 173 -12.53 11.82 5.27
N GLY A 174 -13.31 11.05 6.04
CA GLY A 174 -14.73 10.88 5.79
C GLY A 174 -15.01 10.15 4.46
N ASP A 175 -15.70 10.82 3.53
CA ASP A 175 -16.03 10.33 2.18
C ASP A 175 -15.05 10.85 1.11
N GLN A 176 -13.91 11.41 1.53
CA GLN A 176 -12.89 11.93 0.64
C GLN A 176 -11.57 11.17 0.78
N LEU A 177 -10.89 10.99 -0.34
CA LEU A 177 -9.50 10.55 -0.39
C LEU A 177 -8.60 11.75 -0.65
N CYS A 178 -7.74 12.05 0.31
CA CYS A 178 -6.70 13.07 0.20
C CYS A 178 -5.38 12.39 -0.19
N ILE A 179 -4.91 12.65 -1.41
CA ILE A 179 -3.56 12.25 -1.83
C ILE A 179 -2.61 13.40 -1.56
N VAL A 180 -1.57 13.13 -0.78
CA VAL A 180 -0.50 14.05 -0.43
C VAL A 180 0.80 13.49 -0.98
N GLN A 181 1.51 14.28 -1.79
CA GLN A 181 2.78 13.90 -2.37
C GLN A 181 3.86 14.90 -1.96
N TYR A 182 4.96 14.40 -1.39
CA TYR A 182 6.13 15.18 -1.00
C TYR A 182 7.21 14.97 -2.04
N LEU A 183 7.39 15.98 -2.90
CA LEU A 183 8.38 16.00 -3.97
C LEU A 183 9.65 16.71 -3.48
N ALA A 184 10.78 16.04 -3.64
CA ALA A 184 12.09 16.68 -3.56
C ALA A 184 12.39 17.34 -4.92
N ARG A 185 12.56 18.67 -4.97
CA ARG A 185 12.88 19.42 -6.21
C ARG A 185 14.35 19.37 -6.56
N ASN A 186 15.18 18.97 -5.61
CA ASN A 186 16.58 18.64 -5.71
C ASN A 186 16.88 17.58 -4.64
N ILE A 187 18.06 16.95 -4.69
CA ILE A 187 18.36 15.80 -3.83
C ILE A 187 18.46 16.22 -2.35
N GLU A 188 18.84 17.47 -2.09
CA GLU A 188 18.99 18.05 -0.77
C GLU A 188 17.66 18.21 -0.02
N GLU A 189 16.52 18.17 -0.71
CA GLU A 189 15.17 18.23 -0.13
C GLU A 189 14.63 16.88 0.36
N GLU A 190 15.31 15.77 0.06
CA GLU A 190 14.87 14.43 0.48
C GLU A 190 14.64 14.30 2.01
N PRO A 191 15.52 14.82 2.90
CA PRO A 191 15.30 14.72 4.35
C PRO A 191 14.01 15.41 4.80
N ALA A 192 13.67 16.56 4.21
CA ALA A 192 12.44 17.30 4.51
C ALA A 192 11.21 16.53 4.02
N ALA A 193 11.26 16.00 2.80
CA ALA A 193 10.19 15.18 2.24
C ALA A 193 9.97 13.89 3.05
N LEU A 194 11.05 13.19 3.40
CA LEU A 194 11.04 11.97 4.21
C LEU A 194 10.47 12.23 5.61
N SER A 195 10.96 13.27 6.31
CA SER A 195 10.49 13.63 7.65
C SER A 195 8.99 13.97 7.64
N SER A 196 8.56 14.75 6.65
CA SER A 196 7.15 15.14 6.49
C SER A 196 6.26 13.95 6.16
N PHE A 197 6.69 13.07 5.26
CA PHE A 197 5.99 11.83 4.94
C PHE A 197 5.87 10.90 6.16
N CYS A 198 6.97 10.66 6.89
CA CYS A 198 6.97 9.84 8.11
C CYS A 198 6.04 10.43 9.19
N SER A 199 6.01 11.75 9.31
CA SER A 199 5.09 12.45 10.21
C SER A 199 3.63 12.28 9.78
N LEU A 200 3.36 12.32 8.47
CA LEU A 200 2.02 12.08 7.93
C LEU A 200 1.56 10.66 8.19
N ILE A 201 2.37 9.64 7.90
CA ILE A 201 1.96 8.24 8.07
C ILE A 201 1.89 7.83 9.55
N GLY A 202 2.74 8.41 10.41
CA GLY A 202 2.76 8.15 11.85
C GLY A 202 2.76 6.65 12.20
N SER A 203 1.94 6.29 13.18
CA SER A 203 1.68 4.89 13.58
C SER A 203 0.45 4.28 12.91
N ASP A 204 -0.13 4.96 11.92
CA ASP A 204 -1.37 4.54 11.28
C ASP A 204 -1.18 3.29 10.40
N PRO A 205 -2.19 2.42 10.27
CA PRO A 205 -2.10 1.25 9.41
C PRO A 205 -1.81 1.61 7.95
N LEU A 206 -0.87 0.89 7.36
CA LEU A 206 -0.37 1.17 6.02
C LEU A 206 -0.97 0.22 4.98
N LEU A 207 -1.13 0.74 3.77
CA LEU A 207 -1.51 -0.02 2.59
C LEU A 207 -0.45 0.24 1.50
N SER A 208 0.05 -0.81 0.85
CA SER A 208 0.98 -0.66 -0.28
C SER A 208 0.83 -1.79 -1.30
N TYR A 209 1.50 -1.66 -2.42
CA TYR A 209 1.64 -2.72 -3.41
C TYR A 209 3.10 -3.16 -3.50
N ASN A 210 3.45 -4.33 -2.93
CA ASN A 210 4.83 -4.81 -2.75
C ASN A 210 5.70 -4.01 -1.76
N GLY A 211 5.14 -3.00 -1.10
CA GLY A 211 5.96 -2.12 -0.26
C GLY A 211 6.43 -2.73 1.05
N ARG A 212 5.93 -3.88 1.49
CA ARG A 212 6.52 -4.56 2.65
C ARG A 212 7.91 -5.10 2.32
N SER A 213 8.13 -5.52 1.07
CA SER A 213 9.39 -6.09 0.60
C SER A 213 10.30 -5.09 -0.11
N PHE A 214 9.77 -3.95 -0.54
CA PHE A 214 10.52 -2.93 -1.26
C PHE A 214 10.53 -1.58 -0.54
N ASP A 215 9.41 -0.87 -0.54
CA ASP A 215 9.32 0.51 -0.08
C ASP A 215 9.70 0.70 1.40
N VAL A 216 9.13 -0.08 2.32
CA VAL A 216 9.40 0.04 3.77
C VAL A 216 10.88 -0.18 4.10
N PRO A 217 11.54 -1.28 3.64
CA PRO A 217 12.98 -1.43 3.81
C PRO A 217 13.78 -0.24 3.26
N TYR A 218 13.37 0.29 2.10
CA TYR A 218 14.05 1.42 1.47
C TYR A 218 13.90 2.70 2.30
N ILE A 219 12.68 3.02 2.73
CA ILE A 219 12.39 4.18 3.58
C ILE A 219 13.16 4.07 4.89
N ASN A 220 13.15 2.91 5.57
CA ASN A 220 13.92 2.71 6.81
C ASN A 220 15.43 2.91 6.59
N GLN A 221 15.98 2.46 5.45
CA GLN A 221 17.37 2.73 5.10
C GLN A 221 17.66 4.24 4.98
N ARG A 222 16.77 5.02 4.36
CA ARG A 222 16.91 6.48 4.26
C ARG A 222 16.74 7.15 5.63
N ARG A 223 15.83 6.66 6.47
CA ARG A 223 15.66 7.13 7.85
C ARG A 223 16.93 6.93 8.69
N TRP A 224 17.58 5.78 8.59
CA TRP A 224 18.87 5.56 9.26
C TRP A 224 19.97 6.46 8.70
N TYR A 225 19.99 6.69 7.38
CA TYR A 225 21.00 7.55 6.75
C TYR A 225 20.91 9.01 7.23
N TYR A 226 19.70 9.52 7.47
CA TYR A 226 19.46 10.89 7.92
C TYR A 226 19.19 11.02 9.43
N ASP A 227 19.26 9.92 10.19
CA ASP A 227 18.93 9.86 11.63
C ASP A 227 17.49 10.36 11.94
N ILE A 228 16.51 9.92 11.14
CA ILE A 228 15.09 10.33 11.23
C ILE A 228 14.24 9.23 11.85
N GLY A 229 14.18 9.20 13.19
CA GLY A 229 13.29 8.35 13.98
C GLY A 229 13.45 6.83 13.77
N ASP A 230 12.55 6.05 14.37
CA ASP A 230 12.61 4.58 14.37
C ASP A 230 12.01 3.90 13.13
N ASP A 231 12.29 2.62 12.92
CA ASP A 231 11.72 1.83 11.82
C ASP A 231 10.18 1.90 11.75
N ILE A 232 9.66 1.94 10.52
CA ILE A 232 8.24 1.73 10.24
C ILE A 232 7.87 0.29 10.60
N ARG A 233 6.95 0.12 11.55
CA ARG A 233 6.48 -1.19 12.08
C ARG A 233 4.96 -1.27 12.20
N ASN A 234 4.27 -0.46 11.42
CA ASN A 234 2.83 -0.29 11.44
C ASN A 234 2.11 -1.60 11.02
N THR A 235 0.84 -1.74 11.40
CA THR A 235 -0.04 -2.73 10.74
C THR A 235 0.01 -2.48 9.25
N HIS A 236 0.20 -3.51 8.43
CA HIS A 236 0.49 -3.28 7.00
C HIS A 236 -0.20 -4.28 6.08
N PHE A 237 -1.08 -3.77 5.23
CA PHE A 237 -1.73 -4.50 4.17
C PHE A 237 -0.91 -4.33 2.88
N ASP A 238 -0.18 -5.37 2.49
CA ASP A 238 0.53 -5.39 1.20
C ASP A 238 -0.32 -6.18 0.20
N MET A 239 -0.77 -5.53 -0.87
CA MET A 239 -1.74 -6.09 -1.81
C MET A 239 -1.15 -7.06 -2.83
N LEU A 240 0.16 -7.04 -3.09
CA LEU A 240 0.75 -7.91 -4.10
C LEU A 240 0.58 -9.41 -3.76
N PRO A 241 0.82 -9.87 -2.51
CA PRO A 241 0.53 -11.25 -2.14
C PRO A 241 -0.94 -11.67 -2.31
N PHE A 242 -1.90 -10.77 -2.04
CA PHE A 242 -3.33 -11.05 -2.25
C PHE A 242 -3.67 -11.14 -3.73
N ALA A 243 -3.17 -10.20 -4.55
CA ALA A 243 -3.34 -10.23 -6.01
C ALA A 243 -2.75 -11.51 -6.63
N ARG A 244 -1.53 -11.90 -6.21
CA ARG A 244 -0.91 -13.17 -6.63
C ARG A 244 -1.75 -14.38 -6.29
N ARG A 245 -2.39 -14.40 -5.12
CA ARG A 245 -3.28 -15.49 -4.71
C ARG A 245 -4.56 -15.51 -5.55
N ALA A 246 -5.20 -14.36 -5.71
CA ALA A 246 -6.50 -14.23 -6.39
C ALA A 246 -6.42 -14.49 -7.90
N PHE A 247 -5.35 -14.02 -8.55
CA PHE A 247 -5.25 -14.02 -10.02
C PHE A 247 -4.24 -15.01 -10.58
N LYS A 248 -3.75 -15.95 -9.75
CA LYS A 248 -2.84 -17.00 -10.19
C LYS A 248 -3.47 -17.81 -11.33
N GLY A 249 -2.84 -17.80 -12.50
CA GLY A 249 -3.33 -18.52 -13.68
C GLY A 249 -4.44 -17.82 -14.45
N THR A 250 -4.92 -16.67 -13.98
CA THR A 250 -5.90 -15.83 -14.68
C THR A 250 -5.23 -14.68 -15.42
N LEU A 251 -4.24 -14.03 -14.80
CA LEU A 251 -3.52 -12.89 -15.37
C LEU A 251 -2.11 -13.28 -15.84
N PRO A 252 -1.57 -12.58 -16.86
CA PRO A 252 -0.20 -12.82 -17.34
C PRO A 252 0.86 -12.48 -16.28
N ASP A 253 0.58 -11.47 -15.47
CA ASP A 253 1.34 -11.08 -14.28
C ASP A 253 0.41 -10.40 -13.28
N THR A 254 0.95 -10.06 -12.11
CA THR A 254 0.24 -9.33 -11.06
C THR A 254 0.94 -8.02 -10.77
N CYS A 255 1.37 -7.29 -11.80
CA CYS A 255 1.74 -5.89 -11.65
C CYS A 255 0.47 -5.06 -11.37
N LEU A 256 0.62 -3.93 -10.66
CA LEU A 256 -0.51 -3.08 -10.28
C LEU A 256 -1.36 -2.68 -11.50
N LYS A 257 -0.71 -2.22 -12.58
CA LYS A 257 -1.36 -1.85 -13.85
C LYS A 257 -2.19 -2.99 -14.46
N THR A 258 -1.68 -4.22 -14.41
CA THR A 258 -2.38 -5.41 -14.95
C THR A 258 -3.63 -5.73 -14.13
N VAL A 259 -3.52 -5.68 -12.80
CA VAL A 259 -4.65 -5.92 -11.88
C VAL A 259 -5.69 -4.80 -12.01
N GLU A 260 -5.25 -3.55 -12.07
CA GLU A 260 -6.11 -2.38 -12.28
C GLU A 260 -6.90 -2.49 -13.59
N LYS A 261 -6.22 -2.79 -14.70
CA LYS A 261 -6.86 -2.96 -16.00
C LYS A 261 -7.90 -4.08 -15.97
N TYR A 262 -7.58 -5.19 -15.30
CA TYR A 262 -8.48 -6.32 -15.19
C TYR A 262 -9.73 -6.01 -14.35
N LEU A 263 -9.57 -5.35 -13.20
CA LEU A 263 -10.68 -5.07 -12.29
C LEU A 263 -11.55 -3.89 -12.73
N PHE A 264 -10.95 -2.84 -13.30
CA PHE A 264 -11.63 -1.58 -13.56
C PHE A 264 -11.69 -1.18 -15.03
N GLY A 265 -11.05 -1.95 -15.93
CA GLY A 265 -10.97 -1.61 -17.35
C GLY A 265 -10.21 -0.30 -17.62
N HIS A 266 -9.43 0.18 -16.66
CA HIS A 266 -8.70 1.45 -16.79
C HIS A 266 -7.43 1.24 -17.62
N GLU A 267 -7.25 2.09 -18.62
CA GLU A 267 -6.00 2.20 -19.38
C GLU A 267 -5.38 3.57 -19.10
N ARG A 268 -4.16 3.55 -18.56
CA ARG A 268 -3.44 4.78 -18.21
C ARG A 268 -2.93 5.46 -19.47
N MET A 269 -3.08 6.79 -19.52
CA MET A 269 -2.53 7.62 -20.59
C MET A 269 -1.22 8.28 -20.15
N ASP A 270 -0.25 8.37 -21.06
CA ASP A 270 1.05 9.02 -20.85
C ASP A 270 1.80 8.54 -19.59
N ASP A 271 1.68 7.25 -19.28
CA ASP A 271 2.21 6.67 -18.06
C ASP A 271 3.73 6.48 -18.13
N VAL A 272 4.43 6.74 -17.01
CA VAL A 272 5.89 6.54 -16.93
C VAL A 272 6.17 5.09 -16.51
N PRO A 273 7.00 4.34 -17.25
CA PRO A 273 7.57 3.12 -16.71
C PRO A 273 8.47 3.46 -15.53
N GLY A 274 8.31 2.83 -14.36
CA GLY A 274 9.12 3.13 -13.17
C GLY A 274 10.64 3.09 -13.41
N ALA A 275 11.11 2.25 -14.35
CA ALA A 275 12.52 2.20 -14.76
C ALA A 275 13.05 3.50 -15.41
N LEU A 276 12.17 4.38 -15.90
CA LEU A 276 12.49 5.66 -16.53
C LEU A 276 12.36 6.86 -15.61
N VAL A 277 11.82 6.69 -14.40
CA VAL A 277 11.71 7.76 -13.40
C VAL A 277 13.05 8.47 -13.16
N PRO A 278 14.20 7.77 -13.03
CA PRO A 278 15.49 8.44 -12.87
C PRO A 278 15.85 9.33 -14.07
N GLU A 279 15.63 8.83 -15.29
CA GLU A 279 15.94 9.58 -16.52
C GLU A 279 15.10 10.85 -16.66
N PHE A 280 13.81 10.78 -16.28
CA PHE A 280 12.93 11.95 -16.30
C PHE A 280 13.37 12.98 -15.26
N TYR A 281 13.65 12.54 -14.02
CA TYR A 281 14.08 13.45 -12.96
C TYR A 281 15.44 14.09 -13.24
N GLU A 282 16.40 13.35 -13.80
CA GLU A 282 17.69 13.88 -14.25
C GLU A 282 17.54 14.95 -15.34
N GLU A 283 16.63 14.75 -16.29
CA GLU A 283 16.33 15.74 -17.33
C GLU A 283 15.76 17.04 -16.71
N TYR A 284 14.86 16.92 -15.73
CA TYR A 284 14.36 18.08 -14.98
C TYR A 284 15.50 18.82 -14.26
N LEU A 285 16.36 18.12 -13.50
CA LEU A 285 17.48 18.76 -12.80
C LEU A 285 18.45 19.46 -13.74
N LYS A 286 18.69 18.87 -14.93
CA LYS A 286 19.62 19.41 -15.92
C LYS A 286 19.08 20.64 -16.65
N THR A 287 17.79 20.64 -16.98
CA THR A 287 17.18 21.66 -17.84
C THR A 287 16.42 22.73 -17.08
N GLY A 288 16.00 22.42 -15.84
CA GLY A 288 15.02 23.21 -15.09
C GLY A 288 13.59 23.14 -15.65
N ASN A 289 13.35 22.36 -16.72
CA ASN A 289 12.02 22.21 -17.31
C ASN A 289 11.18 21.26 -16.43
N PRO A 290 10.03 21.68 -15.88
CA PRO A 290 9.24 20.86 -14.96
C PRO A 290 8.45 19.74 -15.65
N GLY A 291 8.39 19.72 -16.99
CA GLY A 291 7.65 18.76 -17.79
C GLY A 291 7.87 17.29 -17.40
N PRO A 292 9.12 16.81 -17.21
CA PRO A 292 9.40 15.43 -16.79
C PRO A 292 8.86 15.06 -15.41
N LEU A 293 8.62 16.03 -14.51
CA LEU A 293 8.05 15.73 -13.18
C LEU A 293 6.55 15.42 -13.25
N VAL A 294 5.83 16.07 -14.16
CA VAL A 294 4.37 15.94 -14.26
C VAL A 294 3.90 14.48 -14.40
N PRO A 295 4.44 13.67 -15.32
CA PRO A 295 3.99 12.29 -15.47
C PRO A 295 4.50 11.37 -14.34
N ILE A 296 5.62 11.70 -13.66
CA ILE A 296 6.05 10.97 -12.44
C ILE A 296 5.02 11.18 -11.31
N ILE A 297 4.62 12.43 -11.07
CA ILE A 297 3.64 12.77 -10.04
C ILE A 297 2.29 12.16 -10.36
N GLU A 298 1.86 12.20 -11.62
CA GLU A 298 0.62 11.56 -12.06
C GLU A 298 0.67 10.04 -11.86
N HIS A 299 1.78 9.38 -12.18
CA HIS A 299 1.97 7.95 -11.99
C HIS A 299 1.75 7.54 -10.53
N ASN A 300 2.53 8.12 -9.61
CA ASN A 300 2.45 7.85 -8.18
C ASN A 300 1.04 8.13 -7.63
N LYS A 301 0.39 9.22 -8.09
CA LYS A 301 -0.99 9.54 -7.71
C LYS A 301 -2.00 8.49 -8.19
N GLN A 302 -1.87 8.00 -9.43
CA GLN A 302 -2.74 6.94 -9.96
C GLN A 302 -2.50 5.62 -9.21
N ASP A 303 -1.24 5.28 -8.90
CA ASP A 303 -0.90 4.11 -8.09
C ASP A 303 -1.60 4.12 -6.74
N LEU A 304 -1.53 5.24 -6.02
CA LEU A 304 -2.23 5.43 -4.75
C LEU A 304 -3.76 5.30 -4.88
N LEU A 305 -4.36 5.96 -5.88
CA LEU A 305 -5.81 5.90 -6.10
C LEU A 305 -6.27 4.47 -6.41
N MET A 306 -5.54 3.77 -7.27
CA MET A 306 -5.88 2.41 -7.69
C MET A 306 -5.63 1.40 -6.60
N LEU A 307 -4.57 1.57 -5.82
CA LEU A 307 -4.30 0.75 -4.64
C LEU A 307 -5.45 0.82 -3.63
N MET A 308 -5.97 2.01 -3.34
CA MET A 308 -7.14 2.19 -2.46
C MET A 308 -8.39 1.49 -3.03
N LYS A 309 -8.64 1.61 -4.34
CA LYS A 309 -9.77 0.94 -5.01
C LYS A 309 -9.64 -0.58 -4.99
N ILE A 310 -8.45 -1.12 -5.25
CA ILE A 310 -8.18 -2.57 -5.22
C ILE A 310 -8.40 -3.10 -3.82
N PHE A 311 -7.85 -2.45 -2.80
CA PHE A 311 -8.08 -2.85 -1.40
C PHE A 311 -9.57 -2.86 -1.05
N SER A 312 -10.30 -1.81 -1.41
CA SER A 312 -11.75 -1.73 -1.21
C SER A 312 -12.49 -2.88 -1.92
N SER A 313 -12.14 -3.20 -3.17
CA SER A 313 -12.74 -4.31 -3.93
C SER A 313 -12.49 -5.65 -3.26
N PHE A 314 -11.26 -5.90 -2.81
CA PHE A 314 -10.92 -7.15 -2.11
C PHE A 314 -11.68 -7.28 -0.79
N CYS A 315 -11.79 -6.20 0.00
CA CYS A 315 -12.60 -6.22 1.23
C CYS A 315 -14.08 -6.49 0.95
N GLU A 316 -14.63 -5.92 -0.13
CA GLU A 316 -16.02 -6.13 -0.54
C GLU A 316 -16.28 -7.58 -0.98
N ASP A 317 -15.42 -8.12 -1.83
CA ASP A 317 -15.54 -9.49 -2.35
C ASP A 317 -15.46 -10.53 -1.23
N GLU A 318 -14.55 -10.36 -0.28
CA GLU A 318 -14.43 -11.25 0.88
C GLU A 318 -15.68 -11.20 1.79
N CYS A 319 -16.37 -10.07 1.86
CA CYS A 319 -17.62 -9.96 2.62
C CYS A 319 -18.81 -10.60 1.90
N LYS A 320 -18.80 -10.60 0.55
CA LYS A 320 -19.82 -11.24 -0.28
C LYS A 320 -19.63 -12.75 -0.40
N ASP A 321 -18.42 -13.27 -0.15
CA ASP A 321 -18.20 -14.72 -0.22
C ASP A 321 -18.87 -15.43 0.97
N GLU A 322 -20.04 -16.01 0.71
CA GLU A 322 -20.78 -16.85 1.67
C GLU A 322 -20.10 -18.21 1.92
N ARG A 323 -19.04 -18.56 1.18
CA ARG A 323 -18.33 -19.83 1.34
C ARG A 323 -17.36 -19.75 2.52
N CYS A 324 -17.83 -20.14 3.70
CA CYS A 324 -17.00 -20.73 4.77
C CYS A 324 -17.72 -21.93 5.37
#